data_AF-A0A7X5SZG0-F1
#
_entry.id   AF-A0A7X5SZG0-F1
#
_cell.length_a   1.000
_cell.length_b   1.000
_cell.length_c   1.000
_cell.angle_alpha   90.00
_cell.angle_beta   90.00
_cell.angle_gamma   90.00
#
_symmetry.space_group_name_H-M   'P 1'
#
loop_
_entity.id
_entity.type
_entity.pdbx_description
1 polymer ?
#
loop_
_entity_poly.entity_id
_entity_poly.type
_entity_poly.pdbx_seq_one_letter_code
_entity_poly.pdbx_strand_id
1 'polypeptide(L)'
;MLFYRLQDKDYKLEEDWQSYYLNCDSLEEAMLLDIKEVWGMEELADELEDGYNDKKIKETWWNLVREGNNPVNAHTGVSCFADKQKLKDYFIREKELAERVGNRNWYAEDEYNVIEFEGEWSYQDTGMDGEDIADVIKEVRRIEISSFMEEV
;
A
#
# COMPACT_ATOMS: atom_id res chain seq x y z
N MET A 1 3.80 -6.01 17.54
CA MET A 1 3.70 -4.53 17.61
C MET A 1 2.39 -4.11 16.97
N LEU A 2 1.83 -2.94 17.29
CA LEU A 2 0.65 -2.44 16.59
C LEU A 2 1.07 -1.56 15.41
N PHE A 3 0.40 -1.75 14.29
CA PHE A 3 0.56 -0.98 13.07
C PHE A 3 -0.80 -0.48 12.58
N TYR A 4 -0.78 0.63 11.86
CA TYR A 4 -1.94 1.31 11.33
C TYR A 4 -1.79 1.48 9.82
N ARG A 5 -2.80 1.06 9.04
CA ARG A 5 -2.83 1.26 7.58
C ARG A 5 -4.21 1.64 7.10
N LEU A 6 -4.29 2.24 5.92
CA LEU A 6 -5.54 2.32 5.20
C LEU A 6 -5.82 1.01 4.45
N GLN A 7 -7.07 0.59 4.42
CA GLN A 7 -7.52 -0.63 3.75
C GLN A 7 -8.90 -0.42 3.15
N ASP A 8 -9.14 -0.98 1.97
CA ASP A 8 -10.49 -1.11 1.40
C ASP A 8 -11.43 -1.88 2.35
N LYS A 9 -12.67 -1.42 2.48
CA LYS A 9 -13.64 -2.01 3.41
C LYS A 9 -13.97 -3.47 3.08
N ASP A 10 -13.95 -3.85 1.80
CA ASP A 10 -14.27 -5.20 1.33
C ASP A 10 -13.06 -6.14 1.38
N TYR A 11 -11.85 -5.60 1.54
CA TYR A 11 -10.62 -6.36 1.60
C TYR A 11 -10.27 -6.79 3.03
N LYS A 12 -10.07 -8.09 3.26
CA LYS A 12 -9.71 -8.65 4.58
C LYS A 12 -8.22 -8.80 4.69
N LEU A 13 -7.63 -8.29 5.77
CA LEU A 13 -6.22 -8.50 6.07
C LEU A 13 -6.05 -9.89 6.70
N GLU A 14 -5.33 -10.80 6.04
CA GLU A 14 -5.09 -12.16 6.55
C GLU A 14 -3.73 -12.29 7.27
N GLU A 15 -3.59 -13.37 8.04
CA GLU A 15 -2.32 -13.76 8.65
C GLU A 15 -1.30 -14.10 7.55
N ASP A 16 -0.01 -13.84 7.77
CA ASP A 16 1.11 -14.05 6.84
C ASP A 16 1.23 -13.06 5.66
N TRP A 17 0.34 -12.06 5.57
CA TRP A 17 0.44 -11.01 4.56
C TRP A 17 1.46 -9.95 4.93
N GLN A 18 2.02 -9.29 3.91
CA GLN A 18 2.86 -8.12 4.11
C GLN A 18 2.05 -6.86 3.85
N SER A 19 2.26 -5.83 4.66
CA SER A 19 1.62 -4.55 4.43
C SER A 19 2.23 -3.90 3.18
N TYR A 20 1.62 -4.09 2.00
CA TYR A 20 1.85 -3.32 0.77
C TYR A 20 0.68 -2.37 0.48
N TYR A 21 0.85 -1.47 -0.49
CA TYR A 21 -0.13 -0.40 -0.77
C TYR A 21 -1.54 -0.95 -1.00
N LEU A 22 -2.50 -0.29 -0.33
CA LEU A 22 -3.97 -0.43 -0.28
C LEU A 22 -4.60 -1.82 -0.48
N ASN A 23 -4.26 -2.61 -1.49
CA ASN A 23 -4.93 -3.86 -1.85
C ASN A 23 -3.99 -5.00 -2.31
N CYS A 24 -2.67 -4.84 -2.21
CA CYS A 24 -1.74 -5.90 -2.62
C CYS A 24 -1.35 -6.81 -1.45
N ASP A 25 -1.36 -8.12 -1.68
CA ASP A 25 -0.99 -9.17 -0.73
C ASP A 25 0.51 -9.43 -0.70
N SER A 26 1.19 -9.07 -1.78
CA SER A 26 2.61 -9.34 -2.01
C SER A 26 3.28 -8.22 -2.78
N LEU A 27 4.62 -8.22 -2.72
CA LEU A 27 5.43 -7.31 -3.52
C LEU A 27 5.19 -7.55 -5.03
N GLU A 28 5.05 -8.80 -5.42
CA GLU A 28 4.84 -9.22 -6.81
C GLU A 28 3.51 -8.71 -7.35
N GLU A 29 2.45 -8.74 -6.55
CA GLU A 29 1.16 -8.17 -6.92
C GLU A 29 1.23 -6.64 -7.06
N ALA A 30 1.92 -5.96 -6.13
CA ALA A 30 2.17 -4.53 -6.25
C ALA A 30 2.98 -4.20 -7.52
N MET A 31 3.95 -5.06 -7.89
CA MET A 31 4.75 -4.90 -9.10
C MET A 31 3.90 -5.09 -10.36
N LEU A 32 2.99 -6.06 -10.36
CA LEU A 32 2.03 -6.27 -11.43
C LEU A 32 1.10 -5.06 -11.60
N LEU A 33 0.62 -4.48 -10.50
CA LEU A 33 -0.24 -3.30 -10.52
C LEU A 33 0.47 -2.08 -11.11
N ASP A 34 1.74 -1.87 -10.77
CA ASP A 34 2.58 -0.84 -11.42
C ASP A 34 2.67 -1.06 -12.93
N ILE A 35 2.95 -2.29 -13.37
CA ILE A 35 3.06 -2.62 -14.79
C ILE A 35 1.73 -2.40 -15.51
N LYS A 36 0.62 -2.85 -14.92
CA LYS A 36 -0.72 -2.81 -15.51
C LYS A 36 -1.29 -1.41 -15.58
N GLU A 37 -1.45 -0.77 -14.42
CA GLU A 37 -2.24 0.45 -14.29
C GLU A 37 -1.41 1.72 -14.40
N VAL A 38 -0.23 1.74 -13.78
CA VAL A 38 0.61 2.94 -13.70
C VAL A 38 1.36 3.14 -15.01
N TRP A 39 1.94 2.06 -15.54
CA TRP A 39 2.74 2.09 -16.77
C TRP A 39 1.91 1.70 -18.01
N GLY A 40 0.65 1.31 -17.83
CA GLY A 40 -0.29 1.06 -18.92
C GLY A 40 0.05 -0.15 -19.79
N MET A 41 0.74 -1.15 -19.23
CA MET A 41 1.21 -2.35 -19.93
C MET A 41 0.35 -3.56 -19.59
N GLU A 42 -0.98 -3.44 -19.71
CA GLU A 42 -1.96 -4.46 -19.31
C GLU A 42 -1.70 -5.83 -19.95
N GLU A 43 -1.44 -5.90 -21.26
CA GLU A 43 -1.13 -7.18 -21.93
C GLU A 43 0.12 -7.87 -21.33
N LEU A 44 1.14 -7.09 -20.99
CA LEU A 44 2.37 -7.62 -20.38
C LEU A 44 2.11 -8.07 -18.94
N ALA A 45 1.34 -7.30 -18.17
CA ALA A 45 0.97 -7.66 -16.81
C ALA A 45 0.15 -8.97 -16.78
N ASP A 46 -0.85 -9.08 -17.66
CA ASP A 46 -1.69 -10.28 -17.78
C ASP A 46 -0.86 -11.51 -18.19
N GLU A 47 0.14 -11.35 -19.08
CA GLU A 47 1.09 -12.43 -19.41
C GLU A 47 2.03 -12.84 -18.28
N LEU A 48 2.34 -11.93 -17.36
CA LEU A 48 3.18 -12.20 -16.19
C LEU A 48 2.37 -12.86 -15.08
N GLU A 49 1.11 -12.46 -14.94
CA GLU A 49 0.12 -13.05 -14.05
C GLU A 49 -0.27 -14.46 -14.51
N ASP A 50 -0.48 -14.66 -15.83
CA ASP A 50 -0.75 -15.97 -16.43
C ASP A 50 0.49 -16.87 -16.38
N GLY A 51 0.59 -17.63 -15.28
CA GLY A 51 1.73 -18.48 -14.96
C GLY A 51 2.50 -18.05 -13.71
N TYR A 52 2.09 -16.95 -13.06
CA TYR A 52 2.58 -16.42 -11.78
C TYR A 52 4.06 -16.70 -11.51
N ASN A 53 4.93 -15.99 -12.24
CA ASN A 53 6.37 -16.19 -12.20
C ASN A 53 7.09 -15.01 -11.55
N ASP A 54 7.29 -15.08 -10.23
CA ASP A 54 7.90 -14.03 -9.40
C ASP A 54 9.20 -13.49 -9.97
N LYS A 55 10.04 -14.38 -10.53
CA LYS A 55 11.33 -13.99 -11.09
C LYS A 55 11.13 -13.07 -12.30
N LYS A 56 10.21 -13.41 -13.20
CA LYS A 56 9.94 -12.64 -14.41
C LYS A 56 9.24 -11.32 -14.08
N ILE A 57 8.34 -11.31 -13.09
CA ILE A 57 7.70 -10.09 -12.56
C ILE A 57 8.77 -9.13 -12.04
N LYS A 58 9.65 -9.60 -11.14
CA LYS A 58 10.74 -8.80 -10.57
C LYS A 58 11.71 -8.28 -11.63
N GLU A 59 12.14 -9.13 -12.56
CA GLU A 59 13.06 -8.72 -13.63
C GLU A 59 12.43 -7.64 -14.52
N THR A 60 11.15 -7.78 -14.86
CA THR A 60 10.43 -6.81 -15.71
C THR A 60 10.29 -5.48 -15.00
N TRP A 61 9.80 -5.50 -13.75
CA TRP A 61 9.62 -4.30 -12.95
C TRP A 61 10.95 -3.55 -12.74
N TRP A 62 12.04 -4.26 -12.37
CA TRP A 62 13.34 -3.62 -12.19
C TRP A 62 13.91 -3.01 -13.47
N ASN A 63 13.64 -3.60 -14.63
CA ASN A 63 14.06 -3.01 -15.90
C ASN A 63 13.32 -1.70 -16.17
N LEU A 64 12.00 -1.65 -15.94
CA LEU A 64 11.20 -0.44 -16.11
C LEU A 64 11.64 0.67 -15.15
N VAL A 65 11.96 0.34 -13.90
CA VAL A 65 12.54 1.31 -12.95
C VAL A 65 13.90 1.84 -13.44
N ARG A 66 14.78 0.98 -13.96
CA ARG A 66 16.08 1.39 -14.53
C ARG A 66 15.95 2.26 -15.78
N GLU A 67 14.87 2.10 -16.53
CA GLU A 67 14.53 2.94 -17.69
C GLU A 67 14.00 4.33 -17.28
N GLY A 68 13.82 4.57 -15.97
CA GLY A 68 13.41 5.85 -15.42
C GLY A 68 11.91 5.94 -15.13
N ASN A 69 11.18 4.84 -15.18
CA ASN A 69 9.80 4.80 -14.69
C ASN A 69 9.80 4.85 -13.17
N ASN A 70 8.94 5.68 -12.60
CA ASN A 70 8.76 5.74 -11.16
C ASN A 70 7.69 4.71 -10.77
N PRO A 71 8.00 3.77 -9.86
CA PRO A 71 6.97 2.92 -9.28
C PRO A 71 6.03 3.76 -8.42
N VAL A 72 4.85 3.22 -8.12
CA VAL A 72 3.84 3.86 -7.26
C VAL A 72 3.32 2.88 -6.21
N ASN A 73 3.12 1.62 -6.60
CA ASN A 73 2.54 0.58 -5.75
C ASN A 73 3.62 -0.32 -5.13
N ALA A 74 4.61 -0.76 -5.92
CA ALA A 74 5.68 -1.65 -5.46
C ALA A 74 6.89 -0.88 -4.93
N HIS A 75 6.66 0.18 -4.17
CA HIS A 75 7.76 0.78 -3.44
C HIS A 75 8.20 -0.19 -2.34
N THR A 76 9.50 -0.50 -2.32
CA THR A 76 10.13 -1.09 -1.14
C THR A 76 9.84 -0.19 0.05
N GLY A 77 8.83 -0.55 0.83
CA GLY A 77 8.54 0.00 2.15
C GLY A 77 7.18 0.69 2.40
N VAL A 78 6.16 0.60 1.54
CA VAL A 78 4.96 1.45 1.70
C VAL A 78 3.70 0.65 2.08
N SER A 79 3.16 0.83 3.30
CA SER A 79 1.75 0.50 3.62
C SER A 79 1.26 0.90 5.01
N CYS A 80 2.09 0.79 6.05
CA CYS A 80 1.62 0.97 7.43
C CYS A 80 2.52 1.90 8.23
N PHE A 81 2.05 2.30 9.42
CA PHE A 81 2.82 3.07 10.38
C PHE A 81 2.69 2.43 11.76
N ALA A 82 3.80 2.24 12.46
CA ALA A 82 3.78 1.93 13.89
C ALA A 82 3.40 3.15 14.73
N ASP A 83 3.68 4.36 14.22
CA ASP A 83 3.29 5.62 14.84
C ASP A 83 2.00 6.15 14.22
N LYS A 84 0.93 6.12 15.01
CA LYS A 84 -0.39 6.62 14.63
C LYS A 84 -0.38 8.07 14.15
N GLN A 85 0.46 8.93 14.72
CA GLN A 85 0.53 10.34 14.33
C GLN A 85 1.06 10.49 12.90
N LYS A 86 1.99 9.62 12.48
CA LYS A 86 2.50 9.64 11.10
C LYS A 86 1.41 9.32 10.08
N LEU A 87 0.53 8.36 10.37
CA LEU A 87 -0.61 8.07 9.49
C LEU A 87 -1.59 9.25 9.41
N LYS A 88 -1.81 9.96 10.51
CA LYS A 88 -2.61 11.19 10.50
C LYS A 88 -1.96 12.31 9.68
N ASP A 89 -0.66 12.52 9.87
CA ASP A 89 0.10 13.53 9.12
C ASP A 89 0.11 13.22 7.62
N TYR A 90 0.22 11.93 7.28
CA TYR A 90 0.04 11.42 5.92
C TYR A 90 -1.33 11.83 5.37
N PHE A 91 -2.44 11.47 6.04
CA PHE A 91 -3.79 11.85 5.61
C PHE A 91 -3.98 13.36 5.40
N ILE A 92 -3.40 14.19 6.27
CA ILE A 92 -3.46 15.65 6.14
C ILE A 92 -2.73 16.13 4.88
N ARG A 93 -1.48 15.68 4.68
CA ARG A 93 -0.64 16.07 3.55
C ARG A 93 -1.28 15.68 2.21
N GLU A 94 -1.75 14.45 2.16
CA GLU A 94 -2.44 13.85 1.03
C GLU A 94 -3.74 14.62 0.70
N LYS A 95 -4.57 14.93 1.69
CA LYS A 95 -5.76 15.80 1.51
C LYS A 95 -5.40 17.19 0.96
N GLU A 96 -4.37 17.84 1.51
CA GLU A 96 -3.92 19.14 1.01
C GLU A 96 -3.46 19.07 -0.44
N LEU A 97 -2.80 17.98 -0.83
CA LEU A 97 -2.38 17.76 -2.21
C LEU A 97 -3.59 17.59 -3.14
N ALA A 98 -4.57 16.77 -2.73
CA ALA A 98 -5.85 16.57 -3.42
C ALA A 98 -6.52 17.91 -3.78
N GLU A 99 -6.67 18.77 -2.78
CA GLU A 99 -7.32 20.07 -2.90
C GLU A 99 -6.54 21.00 -3.85
N ARG A 100 -5.21 20.96 -3.82
CA ARG A 100 -4.35 21.74 -4.71
C ARG A 100 -4.43 21.30 -6.17
N VAL A 101 -4.51 20.00 -6.43
CA VAL A 101 -4.56 19.45 -7.80
C VAL A 101 -5.98 19.33 -8.35
N GLY A 102 -7.00 19.69 -7.56
CA GLY A 102 -8.41 19.61 -7.95
C GLY A 102 -8.98 18.19 -7.97
N ASN A 103 -8.29 17.22 -7.37
CA ASN A 103 -8.76 15.86 -7.22
C ASN A 103 -9.53 15.74 -5.89
N ARG A 104 -10.82 15.40 -5.95
CA ARG A 104 -11.70 15.32 -4.76
C ARG A 104 -11.85 13.90 -4.22
N ASN A 105 -11.40 12.88 -4.94
CA ASN A 105 -11.56 11.47 -4.55
C ASN A 105 -10.32 11.01 -3.80
N TRP A 106 -10.06 11.62 -2.65
CA TRP A 106 -8.96 11.19 -1.81
C TRP A 106 -9.52 10.48 -0.58
N TYR A 107 -9.31 9.15 -0.53
CA TYR A 107 -9.86 8.21 0.45
C TYR A 107 -11.37 8.39 0.63
N ALA A 108 -12.14 7.80 -0.28
CA ALA A 108 -13.58 7.69 -0.12
C ALA A 108 -13.86 7.02 1.23
N GLU A 109 -14.35 7.78 2.22
CA GLU A 109 -14.65 7.25 3.56
C GLU A 109 -15.70 6.12 3.49
N ASP A 110 -16.46 6.05 2.40
CA ASP A 110 -17.36 4.95 2.07
C ASP A 110 -16.64 3.70 1.54
N GLU A 111 -15.45 3.83 0.96
CA GLU A 111 -14.65 2.75 0.37
C GLU A 111 -13.53 2.24 1.31
N TYR A 112 -13.01 3.07 2.21
CA TYR A 112 -11.83 2.74 3.02
C TYR A 112 -12.03 2.87 4.53
N ASN A 113 -11.27 2.07 5.28
CA ASN A 113 -11.12 2.16 6.74
C ASN A 113 -9.64 2.23 7.13
N VAL A 114 -9.37 2.70 8.34
CA VAL A 114 -8.08 2.45 9.00
C VAL A 114 -8.15 1.10 9.70
N ILE A 115 -7.16 0.26 9.45
CA ILE A 115 -6.98 -1.00 10.18
C ILE A 115 -5.87 -0.83 11.20
N GLU A 116 -6.18 -1.25 12.43
CA GLU A 116 -5.21 -1.53 13.47
C GLU A 116 -4.95 -3.03 13.47
N PHE A 117 -3.69 -3.43 13.32
CA PHE A 117 -3.29 -4.83 13.29
C PHE A 117 -2.04 -5.07 14.14
N GLU A 118 -1.93 -6.28 14.68
CA GLU A 118 -0.69 -6.77 15.26
C GLU A 118 0.19 -7.31 14.15
N GLY A 119 1.46 -6.93 14.17
CA GLY A 119 2.47 -7.42 13.24
C GLY A 119 3.88 -7.37 13.82
N GLU A 120 4.83 -7.82 13.02
CA GLU A 120 6.26 -7.71 13.27
C GLU A 120 6.93 -6.93 12.16
N TRP A 121 7.99 -6.19 12.50
CA TRP A 121 8.78 -5.46 11.51
C TRP A 121 9.33 -6.45 10.48
N SER A 122 9.00 -6.22 9.22
CA SER A 122 9.69 -6.94 8.15
C SER A 122 11.10 -6.33 8.04
N TYR A 123 12.13 -7.11 8.38
CA TYR A 123 13.51 -6.66 8.57
C TYR A 123 14.23 -6.22 7.27
N GLN A 124 13.51 -5.84 6.21
CA GLN A 124 14.06 -5.71 4.86
C GLN A 124 13.85 -4.39 4.12
N ASP A 125 13.38 -3.28 4.72
CA ASP A 125 13.62 -1.87 4.31
C ASP A 125 12.48 -0.94 4.80
N THR A 126 12.73 0.37 4.84
CA THR A 126 11.75 1.43 5.14
C THR A 126 11.14 2.01 3.86
N GLY A 127 9.88 2.45 3.92
CA GLY A 127 9.17 3.14 2.84
C GLY A 127 9.86 4.37 2.32
N MET A 128 9.68 4.63 1.02
CA MET A 128 10.21 5.82 0.37
C MET A 128 9.66 7.11 0.99
N ASP A 129 8.47 7.08 1.61
CA ASP A 129 7.83 8.21 2.28
C ASP A 129 7.81 8.09 3.82
N GLY A 130 8.66 7.24 4.40
CA GLY A 130 8.79 7.05 5.85
C GLY A 130 7.75 6.10 6.47
N GLU A 131 7.11 5.31 5.61
CA GLU A 131 6.21 4.20 5.94
C GLU A 131 6.97 2.95 6.36
N ASP A 132 6.26 2.06 7.03
CA ASP A 132 6.75 0.81 7.60
C ASP A 132 6.20 -0.39 6.81
N ILE A 133 6.97 -1.49 6.73
CA ILE A 133 6.44 -2.81 6.36
C ILE A 133 6.35 -3.67 7.62
N ALA A 134 5.16 -4.22 7.82
CA ALA A 134 4.93 -5.23 8.84
C ALA A 134 4.38 -6.50 8.20
N ASP A 135 4.89 -7.62 8.68
CA ASP A 135 4.26 -8.92 8.48
C ASP A 135 3.05 -8.99 9.41
N VAL A 136 1.87 -9.26 8.86
CA VAL A 136 0.60 -9.26 9.59
C VAL A 136 0.49 -10.54 10.41
N ILE A 137 0.31 -10.37 11.72
CA ILE A 137 -0.03 -11.46 12.63
C ILE A 137 -1.54 -11.59 12.77
N LYS A 138 -2.23 -10.47 13.03
CA LYS A 138 -3.70 -10.46 13.11
C LYS A 138 -4.29 -9.06 13.00
N GLU A 139 -5.44 -8.95 12.35
CA GLU A 139 -6.28 -7.76 12.43
C GLU A 139 -6.86 -7.60 13.86
N VAL A 140 -6.75 -6.40 14.44
CA VAL A 140 -7.29 -6.09 15.78
C VAL A 140 -8.66 -5.43 15.65
N ARG A 141 -8.75 -4.37 14.83
CA ARG A 141 -10.02 -3.68 14.56
C ARG A 141 -9.93 -2.80 13.31
N ARG A 142 -11.11 -2.45 12.78
CA ARG A 142 -11.32 -1.43 11.76
C ARG A 142 -11.91 -0.17 12.37
N ILE A 143 -11.45 0.98 11.91
CA ILE A 143 -11.80 2.30 12.40
C ILE A 143 -12.17 3.16 11.18
N GLU A 144 -13.33 3.79 11.21
CA GLU A 144 -13.70 4.80 10.21
C GLU A 144 -12.66 5.93 10.22
N ILE A 145 -12.28 6.42 9.04
CA ILE A 145 -11.19 7.42 8.90
C ILE A 145 -11.47 8.66 9.74
N SER A 146 -12.70 9.19 9.68
CA SER A 146 -13.13 10.35 10.46
C SER A 146 -12.97 10.14 11.97
N SER A 147 -13.35 8.95 12.48
CA SER A 147 -13.16 8.60 13.90
C SER A 147 -11.67 8.48 14.25
N PHE A 148 -10.87 7.87 13.38
CA PHE A 148 -9.42 7.74 13.59
C PHE A 148 -8.74 9.11 13.71
N MET A 149 -9.15 10.08 12.88
CA MET A 149 -8.61 11.45 12.92
C MET A 149 -8.90 12.16 14.26
N GLU A 150 -10.04 11.89 14.89
CA GLU A 150 -10.46 12.47 16.17
C GLU A 150 -9.83 11.81 17.41
N GLU A 151 -9.34 10.56 17.32
CA GLU A 151 -8.75 9.84 18.46
C GLU A 151 -7.48 10.55 18.98
N VAL A 152 -7.49 11.06 20.21
CA VAL A 152 -6.35 11.77 20.86
C VAL A 152 -5.19 10.84 21.18
#